data_AF-A0A7Y2P033-F1
#
_entry.id   AF-A0A7Y2P033-F1
#
_cell.length_a   1.000
_cell.length_b   1.000
_cell.length_c   1.000
_cell.angle_alpha   90.00
_cell.angle_beta   90.00
_cell.angle_gamma   90.00
#
_symmetry.space_group_name_H-M   'P 1'
#
loop_
_entity.id
_entity.type
_entity.pdbx_description
1 polymer ?
#
loop_
_entity_poly.entity_id
_entity_poly.type
_entity_poly.pdbx_seq_one_letter_code
_entity_poly.pdbx_strand_id
1 'polypeptide(L)'
;MMATKATGPRKKAADPVSQFETGCKKAGITHEVGKQAVEAAYSSHIDAINGKFTHSVDLDKHFKPSEPESPRWDYGLGVRFSNGVEVAVWIEPHPASSTGEVNSMLAKLGWLKKKLDSPSFSELRDLRDAAGRLGVNPYRWQVTQTGDNRITAQSKEARMLAKAGLEMPSRHIKLKLK
;
A
#
# COMPACT_ATOMS: atom_id res chain seq x y z
N MET A 1 6.52 -54.74 -19.30
CA MET A 1 5.64 -54.11 -18.31
C MET A 1 6.47 -53.14 -17.48
N MET A 2 6.38 -51.83 -17.74
CA MET A 2 7.02 -50.80 -16.91
C MET A 2 5.93 -50.05 -16.15
N ALA A 3 5.94 -50.18 -14.83
CA ALA A 3 5.03 -49.46 -13.94
C ALA A 3 5.59 -48.06 -13.67
N THR A 4 4.87 -47.04 -14.11
CA THR A 4 5.11 -45.64 -13.73
C THR A 4 4.68 -45.44 -12.28
N LYS A 5 5.63 -45.05 -11.41
CA LYS A 5 5.33 -44.66 -10.03
C LYS A 5 4.60 -43.31 -10.03
N ALA A 6 3.37 -43.30 -9.53
CA ALA A 6 2.62 -42.08 -9.27
C ALA A 6 3.25 -41.32 -8.08
N THR A 7 3.66 -40.09 -8.34
CA THR A 7 4.17 -39.16 -7.32
C THR A 7 2.99 -38.69 -6.45
N GLY A 8 3.04 -38.97 -5.14
CA GLY A 8 2.02 -38.52 -4.19
C GLY A 8 1.92 -37.00 -4.09
N PRO A 9 0.84 -36.47 -3.47
CA PRO A 9 0.58 -35.04 -3.42
C PRO A 9 1.69 -34.31 -2.63
N ARG A 10 2.34 -33.34 -3.29
CA ARG A 10 3.28 -32.41 -2.62
C ARG A 10 2.53 -31.66 -1.51
N LYS A 11 2.97 -31.81 -0.26
CA LYS A 11 2.60 -30.90 0.83
C LYS A 11 2.95 -29.47 0.38
N LYS A 12 1.95 -28.57 0.37
CA LYS A 12 2.18 -27.13 0.21
C LYS A 12 3.14 -26.70 1.32
N ALA A 13 4.28 -26.10 0.95
CA ALA A 13 5.15 -25.45 1.94
C ALA A 13 4.32 -24.40 2.70
N ALA A 14 4.56 -24.29 4.01
CA ALA A 14 3.96 -23.21 4.79
C ALA A 14 4.31 -21.86 4.14
N ASP A 15 3.34 -20.95 4.11
CA ASP A 15 3.59 -19.62 3.56
C ASP A 15 4.72 -18.93 4.36
N PRO A 16 5.71 -18.33 3.70
CA PRO A 16 6.79 -17.64 4.42
C PRO A 16 6.23 -16.50 5.26
N VAL A 17 6.82 -16.33 6.45
CA VAL A 17 6.50 -15.25 7.40
C VAL A 17 6.46 -13.90 6.67
N SER A 18 5.47 -13.07 6.99
CA SER A 18 5.32 -11.76 6.38
C SER A 18 6.32 -10.77 6.96
N GLN A 19 7.17 -10.21 6.10
CA GLN A 19 8.09 -9.13 6.49
C GLN A 19 7.33 -7.85 6.85
N PHE A 20 6.17 -7.64 6.23
CA PHE A 20 5.30 -6.50 6.56
C PHE A 20 4.76 -6.61 7.99
N GLU A 21 4.32 -7.80 8.40
CA GLU A 21 3.93 -8.05 9.79
C GLU A 21 5.09 -7.78 10.77
N THR A 22 6.30 -8.28 10.48
CA THR A 22 7.47 -8.01 11.33
C THR A 22 7.74 -6.51 11.46
N GLY A 23 7.67 -5.78 10.33
CA GLY A 23 7.82 -4.34 10.32
C GLY A 23 6.74 -3.61 11.12
N CYS A 24 5.48 -4.07 11.08
CA CYS A 24 4.41 -3.52 11.90
C CYS A 24 4.66 -3.74 13.40
N LYS A 25 5.05 -4.97 13.78
CA LYS A 25 5.39 -5.30 15.18
C LYS A 25 6.53 -4.43 15.71
N LYS A 26 7.57 -4.23 14.91
CA LYS A 26 8.70 -3.36 15.26
C LYS A 26 8.30 -1.89 15.37
N ALA A 27 7.42 -1.42 14.50
CA ALA A 27 6.88 -0.08 14.54
C ALA A 27 5.89 0.15 15.69
N GLY A 28 5.46 -0.92 16.38
CA GLY A 28 4.45 -0.85 17.44
C GLY A 28 3.05 -0.55 16.92
N ILE A 29 2.77 -0.82 15.64
CA ILE A 29 1.47 -0.56 15.01
C ILE A 29 0.66 -1.86 14.90
N THR A 30 -0.65 -1.75 15.14
CA THR A 30 -1.58 -2.88 15.02
C THR A 30 -1.75 -3.25 13.55
N HIS A 31 -1.63 -4.53 13.23
CA HIS A 31 -1.75 -5.06 11.88
C HIS A 31 -2.81 -6.16 11.81
N GLU A 32 -3.37 -6.35 10.62
CA GLU A 32 -4.41 -7.35 10.35
C GLU A 32 -4.05 -8.19 9.12
N VAL A 33 -4.52 -9.43 9.06
CA VAL A 33 -4.22 -10.35 7.94
C VAL A 33 -4.88 -9.87 6.65
N GLY A 34 -4.16 -9.98 5.52
CA GLY A 34 -4.66 -9.58 4.21
C GLY A 34 -4.98 -8.09 4.14
N LYS A 35 -6.23 -7.75 3.79
CA LYS A 35 -6.74 -6.36 3.70
C LYS A 35 -7.65 -5.96 4.87
N GLN A 36 -7.68 -6.73 5.96
CA GLN A 36 -8.69 -6.60 7.01
C GLN A 36 -8.63 -5.28 7.80
N ALA A 37 -7.50 -4.56 7.80
CA ALA A 37 -7.43 -3.22 8.36
C ALA A 37 -8.05 -2.14 7.45
N VAL A 38 -8.24 -2.44 6.15
CA VAL A 38 -8.79 -1.49 5.18
C VAL A 38 -10.30 -1.62 5.13
N GLU A 39 -11.01 -0.51 5.30
CA GLU A 39 -12.47 -0.49 5.19
C GLU A 39 -12.98 -1.13 3.89
N ALA A 40 -14.08 -1.88 3.99
CA ALA A 40 -14.64 -2.67 2.89
C ALA A 40 -14.95 -1.82 1.64
N ALA A 41 -15.37 -0.57 1.82
CA ALA A 41 -15.67 0.37 0.73
C ALA A 41 -14.45 0.72 -0.13
N TYR A 42 -13.24 0.56 0.41
CA TYR A 42 -11.99 0.82 -0.30
C TYR A 42 -11.32 -0.47 -0.73
N SER A 43 -11.28 -1.48 0.16
CA SER A 43 -10.53 -2.71 -0.06
C SER A 43 -11.03 -3.53 -1.24
N SER A 44 -12.33 -3.47 -1.57
CA SER A 44 -12.92 -4.13 -2.74
C SER A 44 -12.41 -3.60 -4.08
N HIS A 45 -11.77 -2.43 -4.10
CA HIS A 45 -11.26 -1.77 -5.31
C HIS A 45 -9.71 -1.77 -5.38
N ILE A 46 -9.07 -2.64 -4.60
CA ILE A 46 -7.61 -2.81 -4.56
C ILE A 46 -7.27 -4.26 -4.92
N ASP A 47 -6.62 -4.42 -6.07
CA ASP A 47 -6.21 -5.71 -6.62
C ASP A 47 -4.69 -5.85 -6.66
N ALA A 48 -4.21 -7.04 -6.31
CA ALA A 48 -2.83 -7.45 -6.53
C ALA A 48 -2.78 -8.39 -7.74
N ILE A 49 -2.32 -7.89 -8.88
CA ILE A 49 -2.18 -8.68 -10.10
C ILE A 49 -0.93 -9.57 -9.96
N ASN A 50 -1.11 -10.89 -10.04
CA ASN A 50 -0.05 -11.87 -9.80
C ASN A 50 0.62 -11.72 -8.42
N GLY A 51 -0.17 -11.33 -7.41
CA GLY A 51 0.29 -11.21 -6.04
C GLY A 51 -0.83 -11.52 -5.04
N LYS A 52 -0.47 -11.55 -3.77
CA LYS A 52 -1.40 -11.73 -2.65
C LYS A 52 -1.12 -10.71 -1.55
N PHE A 53 -2.19 -10.22 -0.93
CA PHE A 53 -2.08 -9.40 0.27
C PHE A 53 -1.65 -10.28 1.43
N THR A 54 -0.64 -9.84 2.19
CA THR A 54 -0.14 -10.55 3.36
C THR A 54 -0.75 -9.98 4.63
N HIS A 55 -0.57 -8.68 4.85
CA HIS A 55 -1.08 -7.94 6.00
C HIS A 55 -1.43 -6.50 5.63
N SER A 56 -2.14 -5.83 6.53
CA SER A 56 -2.60 -4.45 6.38
C SER A 56 -2.52 -3.71 7.71
N VAL A 57 -2.45 -2.38 7.65
CA VAL A 57 -2.49 -1.47 8.80
C VAL A 57 -3.35 -0.25 8.48
N ASP A 58 -4.04 0.26 9.49
CA ASP A 58 -4.74 1.54 9.51
C ASP A 58 -3.92 2.54 10.36
N LEU A 59 -3.17 3.40 9.68
CA LEU A 59 -2.32 4.41 10.28
C LEU A 59 -3.10 5.60 10.81
N ASP A 60 -4.20 6.02 10.16
CA ASP A 60 -5.02 7.13 10.68
C ASP A 60 -5.58 6.74 12.03
N LYS A 61 -6.25 5.59 12.13
CA LYS A 61 -6.82 5.11 13.40
C LYS A 61 -5.75 4.92 14.47
N HIS A 62 -4.59 4.38 14.10
CA HIS A 62 -3.49 4.16 15.06
C HIS A 62 -2.92 5.47 15.61
N PHE A 63 -2.69 6.47 14.75
CA PHE A 63 -2.03 7.73 15.15
C PHE A 63 -2.99 8.85 15.55
N LYS A 64 -4.29 8.72 15.29
CA LYS A 64 -5.30 9.74 15.66
C LYS A 64 -5.28 10.12 17.14
N PRO A 65 -5.12 9.20 18.11
CA PRO A 65 -5.07 9.58 19.53
C PRO A 65 -3.84 10.42 19.91
N SER A 66 -2.69 10.15 19.29
CA SER A 66 -1.41 10.79 19.65
C SER A 66 -1.07 12.01 18.77
N GLU A 67 -1.60 12.07 17.56
CA GLU A 67 -1.29 13.10 16.57
C GLU A 67 -2.57 13.65 15.89
N PRO A 68 -3.59 14.13 16.64
CA PRO A 68 -4.93 14.42 16.12
C PRO A 68 -4.99 15.48 15.00
N GLU A 69 -4.08 16.45 14.99
CA GLU A 69 -4.02 17.52 13.99
C GLU A 69 -3.08 17.23 12.82
N SER A 70 -2.41 16.07 12.82
CA SER A 70 -1.50 15.70 11.73
C SER A 70 -2.27 15.27 10.48
N PRO A 71 -1.73 15.54 9.27
CA PRO A 71 -2.29 15.02 8.02
C PRO A 71 -1.90 13.54 7.91
N ARG A 72 -2.53 12.68 8.70
CA ARG A 72 -2.21 11.25 8.74
C ARG A 72 -2.60 10.58 7.42
N TRP A 73 -1.77 9.63 7.01
CA TRP A 73 -2.07 8.72 5.91
C TRP A 73 -2.96 7.60 6.42
N ASP A 74 -3.84 7.06 5.58
CA ASP A 74 -4.82 6.07 6.00
C ASP A 74 -4.24 4.65 6.08
N TYR A 75 -3.87 4.00 4.96
CA TYR A 75 -3.58 2.56 4.97
C TYR A 75 -2.20 2.17 4.45
N GLY A 76 -1.66 1.08 5.03
CA GLY A 76 -0.52 0.34 4.50
C GLY A 76 -0.88 -1.11 4.20
N LEU A 77 -0.30 -1.67 3.14
CA LEU A 77 -0.54 -3.04 2.68
C LEU A 77 0.79 -3.73 2.36
N GLY A 78 0.96 -4.93 2.93
CA GLY A 78 1.96 -5.90 2.48
C GLY A 78 1.43 -6.68 1.28
N VAL A 79 2.22 -6.74 0.21
CA VAL A 79 1.88 -7.48 -1.02
C VAL A 79 3.04 -8.36 -1.42
N ARG A 80 2.78 -9.67 -1.51
CA ARG A 80 3.75 -10.65 -2.01
C ARG A 80 3.42 -11.02 -3.45
N PHE A 81 4.33 -10.69 -4.36
CA PHE A 81 4.19 -11.03 -5.77
C PHE A 81 4.66 -12.46 -6.07
N SER A 82 4.35 -12.96 -7.26
CA SER A 82 4.69 -14.31 -7.72
C SER A 82 6.19 -14.61 -7.75
N ASN A 83 7.04 -13.58 -7.81
CA ASN A 83 8.49 -13.71 -7.66
C ASN A 83 8.94 -13.98 -6.21
N GLY A 84 7.99 -14.10 -5.27
CA GLY A 84 8.24 -14.37 -3.85
C GLY A 84 8.59 -13.13 -3.03
N VAL A 85 8.83 -11.98 -3.66
CA VAL A 85 9.19 -10.74 -2.97
C VAL A 85 7.94 -10.10 -2.40
N GLU A 86 8.02 -9.74 -1.11
CA GLU A 86 7.03 -8.93 -0.43
C GLU A 86 7.44 -7.46 -0.44
N VAL A 87 6.46 -6.58 -0.66
CA VAL A 87 6.67 -5.13 -0.69
C VAL A 87 5.59 -4.44 0.12
N ALA A 88 5.84 -3.18 0.50
CA ALA A 88 4.86 -2.31 1.13
C ALA A 88 4.32 -1.30 0.12
N VAL A 89 2.99 -1.18 0.07
CA VAL A 89 2.31 -0.09 -0.64
C VAL A 89 1.37 0.63 0.33
N TRP A 90 1.10 1.90 0.05
CA TRP A 90 0.42 2.82 0.93
C TRP A 90 -0.73 3.45 0.18
N ILE A 91 -1.94 3.30 0.72
CA ILE A 91 -3.19 3.65 0.06
C ILE A 91 -3.88 4.75 0.85
N GLU A 92 -4.26 5.80 0.16
CA GLU A 92 -4.95 6.96 0.72
C GLU A 92 -6.27 7.18 -0.01
N PRO A 93 -7.39 6.76 0.58
CA PRO A 93 -8.72 7.14 0.11
C PRO A 93 -8.99 8.63 0.34
N HIS A 94 -9.08 9.40 -0.73
CA HIS A 94 -9.29 10.85 -0.66
C HIS A 94 -10.07 11.38 -1.86
N PRO A 95 -10.96 12.38 -1.70
CA PRO A 95 -11.60 13.05 -2.84
C PRO A 95 -10.55 13.64 -3.78
N ALA A 96 -10.84 13.69 -5.08
CA ALA A 96 -9.98 14.32 -6.10
C ALA A 96 -10.74 15.41 -6.88
N SER A 97 -11.66 16.10 -6.19
CA SER A 97 -12.62 17.03 -6.77
C SER A 97 -12.07 18.43 -7.00
N SER A 98 -10.90 18.76 -6.45
CA SER A 98 -10.30 20.09 -6.55
C SER A 98 -8.76 20.07 -6.52
N THR A 99 -8.14 21.21 -6.83
CA THR A 99 -6.69 21.39 -6.65
C THR A 99 -6.28 21.47 -5.19
N GLY A 100 -7.20 21.84 -4.28
CA GLY A 100 -6.97 21.81 -2.83
C GLY A 100 -6.66 20.41 -2.31
N GLU A 101 -7.30 19.38 -2.90
CA GLU A 101 -7.05 17.97 -2.57
C GLU A 101 -5.59 17.57 -2.83
N VAL A 102 -4.95 18.15 -3.85
CA VAL A 102 -3.55 17.87 -4.17
C VAL A 102 -2.63 18.33 -3.04
N ASN A 103 -2.90 19.51 -2.46
CA ASN A 103 -2.12 20.00 -1.34
C ASN A 103 -2.31 19.12 -0.10
N SER A 104 -3.56 18.69 0.18
CA SER A 104 -3.87 17.74 1.25
C SER A 104 -3.11 16.43 1.08
N MET A 105 -3.14 15.85 -0.13
CA MET A 105 -2.45 14.60 -0.46
C MET A 105 -0.93 14.72 -0.32
N LEU A 106 -0.34 15.85 -0.74
CA LEU A 106 1.09 16.09 -0.58
C LEU A 106 1.49 16.26 0.88
N ALA A 107 0.66 16.91 1.70
CA ALA A 107 0.87 17.03 3.14
C ALA A 107 0.81 15.65 3.81
N LYS A 108 -0.21 14.85 3.49
CA LYS A 108 -0.35 13.47 3.98
C LYS A 108 0.84 12.59 3.58
N LEU A 109 1.28 12.68 2.32
CA LEU A 109 2.45 11.94 1.86
C LEU A 109 3.73 12.37 2.57
N GLY A 110 3.88 13.67 2.86
CA GLY A 110 5.00 14.20 3.64
C GLY A 110 5.04 13.60 5.05
N TRP A 111 3.89 13.53 5.73
CA TRP A 111 3.77 12.87 7.03
C TRP A 111 4.14 11.38 6.96
N LEU A 112 3.62 10.65 5.96
CA LEU A 112 3.92 9.22 5.79
C LEU A 112 5.43 9.00 5.57
N LYS A 113 6.06 9.77 4.68
CA LYS A 113 7.51 9.65 4.43
C LYS A 113 8.31 9.90 5.70
N LYS A 114 7.95 10.94 6.48
CA LYS A 114 8.60 11.23 7.76
C LYS A 114 8.46 10.06 8.76
N LYS A 115 7.28 9.41 8.81
CA LYS A 115 7.09 8.19 9.61
C LYS A 115 8.01 7.07 9.15
N LEU A 116 8.01 6.77 7.85
CA LEU A 116 8.83 5.71 7.27
C LEU A 116 10.33 5.93 7.45
N ASP A 117 10.78 7.19 7.47
CA ASP A 117 12.20 7.50 7.64
C ASP A 117 12.67 7.37 9.11
N SER A 118 11.75 7.23 10.06
CA SER A 118 12.09 7.01 11.47
C SER A 118 12.65 5.59 11.74
N PRO A 119 13.50 5.42 12.76
CA PRO A 119 14.15 4.12 13.03
C PRO A 119 13.18 2.96 13.29
N SER A 120 12.05 3.20 13.96
CA SER A 120 11.06 2.16 14.26
C SER A 120 10.34 1.63 13.01
N PHE A 121 10.31 2.41 11.92
CA PHE A 121 9.68 2.05 10.66
C PHE A 121 10.68 1.52 9.61
N SER A 122 11.94 1.26 9.98
CA SER A 122 13.00 0.90 9.01
C SER A 122 12.63 -0.28 8.12
N GLU A 123 11.94 -1.30 8.63
CA GLU A 123 11.57 -2.49 7.87
C GLU A 123 10.45 -2.21 6.86
N LEU A 124 9.46 -1.40 7.26
CA LEU A 124 8.40 -0.94 6.35
C LEU A 124 8.96 -0.01 5.26
N ARG A 125 9.97 0.80 5.61
CA ARG A 125 10.74 1.62 4.67
C ARG A 125 11.46 0.76 3.63
N ASP A 126 12.14 -0.30 4.06
CA ASP A 126 12.89 -1.19 3.15
C ASP A 126 11.96 -1.94 2.19
N LEU A 127 10.77 -2.35 2.67
CA LEU A 127 9.71 -2.94 1.86
C LEU A 127 9.10 -1.96 0.84
N ARG A 128 8.97 -0.68 1.21
CA ARG A 128 8.60 0.38 0.27
C ARG A 128 9.66 0.55 -0.81
N ASP A 129 10.94 0.54 -0.46
CA ASP A 129 12.02 0.66 -1.44
C ASP A 129 12.09 -0.55 -2.37
N ALA A 130 11.78 -1.74 -1.86
CA ALA A 130 11.62 -2.93 -2.67
C ALA A 130 10.50 -2.77 -3.71
N ALA A 131 9.37 -2.13 -3.36
CA ALA A 131 8.32 -1.81 -4.32
C ALA A 131 8.86 -0.96 -5.48
N GLY A 132 9.59 0.11 -5.16
CA GLY A 132 10.20 1.00 -6.15
C GLY A 132 11.19 0.29 -7.07
N ARG A 133 12.05 -0.59 -6.52
CA ARG A 133 12.99 -1.41 -7.29
C ARG A 133 12.29 -2.38 -8.24
N LEU A 134 11.10 -2.85 -7.88
CA LEU A 134 10.25 -3.71 -8.72
C LEU A 134 9.31 -2.92 -9.65
N GLY A 135 9.45 -1.59 -9.70
CA GLY A 135 8.64 -0.73 -10.55
C GLY A 135 7.21 -0.51 -10.08
N VAL A 136 6.85 -1.00 -8.88
CA VAL A 136 5.55 -0.78 -8.25
C VAL A 136 5.58 0.58 -7.56
N ASN A 137 4.68 1.50 -7.93
CA ASN A 137 4.58 2.76 -7.19
C ASN A 137 4.03 2.49 -5.78
N PRO A 138 4.79 2.79 -4.71
CA PRO A 138 4.37 2.49 -3.35
C PRO A 138 3.30 3.45 -2.81
N TYR A 139 3.07 4.61 -3.41
CA TYR A 139 2.14 5.61 -2.90
C TYR A 139 0.95 5.76 -3.85
N ARG A 140 -0.24 5.41 -3.35
CA ARG A 140 -1.47 5.34 -4.16
C ARG A 140 -2.56 6.23 -3.59
N TRP A 141 -3.09 7.10 -4.44
CA TRP A 141 -4.29 7.87 -4.17
C TRP A 141 -5.51 7.10 -4.69
N GLN A 142 -6.35 6.62 -3.78
CA GLN A 142 -7.63 6.02 -4.10
C GLN A 142 -8.72 7.09 -4.08
N VAL A 143 -9.40 7.33 -5.20
CA VAL A 143 -10.52 8.28 -5.20
C VAL A 143 -11.71 7.62 -4.50
N THR A 144 -12.34 8.34 -3.58
CA THR A 144 -13.60 7.91 -2.95
C THR A 144 -14.67 7.64 -4.01
N GLN A 145 -15.50 6.60 -3.81
CA GLN A 145 -16.39 6.10 -4.87
C GLN A 145 -17.39 7.16 -5.38
N THR A 146 -17.82 8.06 -4.51
CA THR A 146 -18.77 9.14 -4.84
C THR A 146 -18.11 10.46 -5.24
N GLY A 147 -16.78 10.58 -5.11
CA GLY A 147 -16.06 11.82 -5.39
C GLY A 147 -15.78 12.03 -6.88
N ASP A 148 -15.80 13.28 -7.35
CA ASP A 148 -15.30 13.64 -8.68
C ASP A 148 -13.77 13.39 -8.76
N ASN A 149 -13.28 13.06 -9.96
CA ASN A 149 -11.86 13.08 -10.27
C ASN A 149 -11.61 14.15 -11.34
N ARG A 150 -11.23 15.35 -10.90
CA ARG A 150 -11.03 16.52 -11.77
C ARG A 150 -9.57 16.76 -12.14
N ILE A 151 -8.65 15.96 -11.62
CA ILE A 151 -7.21 16.12 -11.85
C ILE A 151 -6.83 15.42 -13.15
N THR A 152 -6.43 16.19 -14.16
CA THR A 152 -6.07 15.67 -15.48
C THR A 152 -4.57 15.41 -15.58
N ALA A 153 -4.15 14.47 -16.44
CA ALA A 153 -2.76 14.03 -16.54
C ALA A 153 -1.77 15.12 -17.00
N GLN A 154 -2.26 16.13 -17.73
CA GLN A 154 -1.44 17.22 -18.29
C GLN A 154 -1.36 18.45 -17.36
N SER A 155 -2.11 18.43 -16.26
CA SER A 155 -2.20 19.54 -15.30
C SER A 155 -0.88 19.82 -14.57
N LYS A 156 -0.78 20.98 -13.93
CA LYS A 156 0.36 21.32 -13.05
C LYS A 156 0.37 20.38 -11.83
N GLU A 157 -0.81 20.07 -11.33
CA GLU A 157 -1.09 19.17 -10.22
C GLU A 157 -0.53 17.77 -10.49
N ALA A 158 -0.79 17.21 -11.67
CA ALA A 158 -0.22 15.92 -12.08
C ALA A 158 1.32 15.92 -12.03
N ARG A 159 1.97 17.02 -12.43
CA ARG A 159 3.43 17.17 -12.34
C ARG A 159 3.90 17.26 -10.88
N MET A 160 3.14 17.93 -10.02
CA MET A 160 3.44 18.00 -8.58
C MET A 160 3.36 16.61 -7.94
N LEU A 161 2.32 15.84 -8.24
CA LEU A 161 2.15 14.45 -7.77
C LEU A 161 3.32 13.57 -8.25
N ALA A 162 3.63 13.61 -9.55
CA ALA A 162 4.72 12.84 -10.13
C ALA A 162 6.08 13.19 -9.49
N LYS A 163 6.37 14.48 -9.29
CA LYS A 163 7.59 14.93 -8.60
C LYS A 163 7.67 14.41 -7.16
N ALA A 164 6.54 14.30 -6.48
CA ALA A 164 6.47 13.74 -5.13
C ALA A 164 6.50 12.20 -5.10
N GLY A 165 6.40 11.54 -6.26
CA GLY A 165 6.32 10.08 -6.36
C GLY A 165 4.93 9.51 -6.08
N LEU A 166 3.88 10.33 -6.03
CA LEU A 166 2.50 9.90 -5.84
C LEU A 166 1.86 9.58 -7.19
N GLU A 167 1.21 8.42 -7.31
CA GLU A 167 0.46 8.12 -8.52
C GLU A 167 -0.82 8.94 -8.64
N MET A 168 -1.25 9.18 -9.88
CA MET A 168 -2.49 9.89 -10.17
C MET A 168 -3.70 9.25 -9.46
N PRO A 169 -4.69 10.06 -9.07
CA PRO A 169 -5.92 9.58 -8.45
C PRO A 169 -6.61 8.52 -9.32
N SER A 170 -6.94 7.38 -8.72
CA SER A 170 -7.69 6.31 -9.37
C SER A 170 -8.75 5.73 -8.44
N ARG A 171 -9.92 5.37 -8.96
CA ARG A 171 -10.93 4.63 -8.18
C ARG A 171 -10.49 3.21 -7.87
N HIS A 172 -9.85 2.56 -8.86
CA HIS A 172 -9.42 1.17 -8.78
C HIS A 172 -7.89 1.11 -8.82
N ILE A 173 -7.31 0.47 -7.81
CA ILE A 173 -5.87 0.32 -7.68
C ILE A 173 -5.49 -1.08 -8.13
N LYS A 174 -4.64 -1.14 -9.16
CA LYS A 174 -4.06 -2.39 -9.64
C LYS A 174 -2.57 -2.38 -9.34
N LEU A 175 -2.18 -3.16 -8.34
CA LEU A 175 -0.80 -3.37 -7.96
C LEU A 175 -0.21 -4.47 -8.83
N LYS A 176 0.79 -4.14 -9.61
CA LYS A 176 1.45 -5.07 -10.53
C LYS A 176 2.92 -4.73 -10.65
N LEU A 177 3.75 -5.74 -10.84
CA LEU A 177 5.13 -5.57 -11.25
C LEU A 177 5.17 -4.85 -12.61
N LYS A 178 6.20 -4.04 -12.84
CA LYS A 178 6.50 -3.53 -14.18
C LYS A 178 7.13 -4.61 -15.05
#